data_AF-A0A452YU96-F1
#
_entry.id   AF-A0A452YU96-F1
#
_cell.length_a   1.000
_cell.length_b   1.000
_cell.length_c   1.000
_cell.angle_alpha   90.00
_cell.angle_beta   90.00
_cell.angle_gamma   90.00
#
_symmetry.space_group_name_H-M   'P 1'
#
loop_
_entity.id
_entity.type
_entity.pdbx_description
1 polymer ?
#
loop_
_entity_poly.entity_id
_entity_poly.type
_entity_poly.pdbx_seq_one_letter_code
_entity_poly.pdbx_strand_id
1 'polypeptide(L)'
;MSLTFECVRTVLTALPAHGAAVSLAIGKVKEFLAASDDPNLRYLGLLALARSDPEFANDILGAVLAACGRNVYELVSDFDWYVSLLADMARSLHCAQGDEIGRQLVDVGLRVHDARPELVRSARSLLIDPALLGNNLLCSVLSAAAWVSGEYIDCSKDPVELVEALSQPRTSLLPMSVRAVYIQAVLKVVTFCCNLYVESSNDSNKESDLVFDELAVDQTVSRGSKSEIQPAEEQIVMPGTAKNDPFSNKSIVYMINLIETTVGPLVESKE
;
A
#
# COMPACT_ATOMS: atom_id res chain seq x y z
N MET A 1 16.59 12.30 24.02
CA MET A 1 15.26 12.94 24.02
C MET A 1 15.41 14.41 24.36
N SER A 2 14.59 15.29 23.78
CA SER A 2 14.63 16.72 24.08
C SER A 2 13.85 17.05 25.37
N LEU A 3 14.36 17.99 26.17
CA LEU A 3 13.63 18.56 27.31
C LEU A 3 12.29 19.16 26.88
N THR A 4 12.24 19.81 25.71
CA THR A 4 11.03 20.43 25.18
C THR A 4 9.94 19.40 24.86
N PHE A 5 10.31 18.20 24.42
CA PHE A 5 9.36 17.10 24.21
C PHE A 5 8.77 16.63 25.54
N GLU A 6 9.59 16.41 26.56
CA GLU A 6 9.10 15.98 27.88
C GLU A 6 8.24 17.04 28.57
N CYS A 7 8.53 18.33 28.39
CA CYS A 7 7.65 19.42 28.82
C CYS A 7 6.30 19.38 28.09
N VAL A 8 6.29 19.26 26.76
CA VAL A 8 5.06 19.13 25.96
C VAL A 8 4.26 17.91 26.42
N ARG A 9 4.88 16.72 26.44
CA ARG A 9 4.27 15.47 26.90
C ARG A 9 3.66 15.63 28.30
N THR A 10 4.36 16.26 29.23
CA THR A 10 3.86 16.47 30.60
C THR A 10 2.67 17.42 30.65
N VAL A 11 2.69 18.53 29.92
CA VAL A 11 1.53 19.44 29.83
C VAL A 11 0.31 18.72 29.27
N LEU A 12 0.49 17.92 28.21
CA LEU A 12 -0.60 17.20 27.55
C LEU A 12 -1.15 16.04 28.40
N THR A 13 -0.31 15.31 29.14
CA THR A 13 -0.75 14.16 29.95
C THR A 13 -1.13 14.49 31.40
N ALA A 14 -0.82 15.68 31.92
CA ALA A 14 -1.02 16.03 33.32
C ALA A 14 -1.73 17.39 33.58
N LEU A 15 -1.91 18.25 32.56
CA LEU A 15 -2.64 19.51 32.70
C LEU A 15 -3.72 19.75 31.61
N PRO A 16 -4.57 18.76 31.23
CA PRO A 16 -5.58 18.95 30.18
C PRO A 16 -6.57 20.10 30.49
N ALA A 17 -6.83 20.38 31.76
CA ALA A 17 -7.69 21.49 32.19
C ALA A 17 -7.10 22.90 31.98
N HIS A 18 -5.82 23.04 31.60
CA HIS A 18 -5.16 24.34 31.41
C HIS A 18 -5.03 24.70 29.92
N GLY A 19 -6.15 25.06 29.30
CA GLY A 19 -6.27 25.31 27.84
C GLY A 19 -5.20 26.22 27.23
N ALA A 20 -4.69 27.22 27.95
CA ALA A 20 -3.60 28.08 27.47
C ALA A 20 -2.23 27.34 27.37
N ALA A 21 -1.90 26.50 28.36
CA ALA A 21 -0.69 25.68 28.32
C ALA A 21 -0.81 24.57 27.27
N VAL A 22 -1.99 23.95 27.18
CA VAL A 22 -2.35 22.96 26.16
C VAL A 22 -2.23 23.56 24.75
N SER A 23 -2.73 24.78 24.51
CA SER A 23 -2.60 25.49 23.24
C SER A 23 -1.14 25.80 22.87
N LEU A 24 -0.31 26.20 23.83
CA LEU A 24 1.13 26.38 23.61
C LEU A 24 1.83 25.05 23.29
N ALA A 25 1.44 23.96 23.94
CA ALA A 25 1.93 22.62 23.65
C ALA A 25 1.52 22.14 22.24
N ILE A 26 0.27 22.40 21.80
CA ILE A 26 -0.15 22.19 20.39
C ILE A 26 0.78 22.96 19.44
N GLY A 27 1.08 24.23 19.74
CA GLY A 27 2.01 25.04 18.94
C GLY A 27 3.38 24.37 18.78
N LYS A 28 3.94 23.80 19.87
CA LYS A 28 5.23 23.09 19.81
C LYS A 28 5.15 21.71 19.17
N VAL A 29 4.04 20.97 19.28
CA VAL A 29 3.83 19.74 18.48
C VAL A 29 3.77 20.07 17.00
N LYS A 30 3.09 21.16 16.61
CA LYS A 30 3.06 21.63 15.22
C LYS A 30 4.44 22.03 14.70
N GLU A 31 5.26 22.72 15.50
CA GLU A 31 6.67 22.98 15.16
C GLU A 31 7.49 21.69 14.98
N PHE A 32 7.31 20.67 15.84
CA PHE A 32 8.03 19.40 15.72
C PHE A 32 7.58 18.52 14.54
N LEU A 33 6.31 18.63 14.12
CA LEU A 33 5.80 17.95 12.93
C LEU A 33 6.14 18.69 11.62
N ALA A 34 6.26 20.03 11.67
CA ALA A 34 6.69 20.86 10.55
C ALA A 34 8.23 20.91 10.39
N ALA A 35 9.00 20.46 11.39
CA ALA A 35 10.43 20.26 11.27
C ALA A 35 10.70 19.09 10.30
N SER A 36 11.08 19.41 9.05
CA SER A 36 11.26 18.45 7.96
C SER A 36 12.40 17.45 8.17
N ASP A 37 13.41 17.81 8.96
CA ASP A 37 14.76 17.25 8.82
C ASP A 37 15.09 16.12 9.81
N ASP A 38 14.24 15.83 10.81
CA ASP A 38 14.48 14.75 11.79
C ASP A 38 13.26 13.79 11.91
N PRO A 39 13.36 12.56 11.36
CA PRO A 39 12.36 11.51 11.54
C PRO A 39 12.02 11.18 13.00
N ASN A 40 12.95 11.41 13.95
CA ASN A 40 12.72 11.15 15.36
C ASN A 40 11.76 12.17 15.97
N LEU A 41 11.82 13.46 15.58
CA LEU A 41 10.87 14.47 16.04
C LEU A 41 9.46 14.20 15.49
N ARG A 42 9.36 13.76 14.24
CA ARG A 42 8.11 13.32 13.60
C ARG A 42 7.48 12.14 14.37
N TYR A 43 8.25 11.09 14.66
CA TYR A 43 7.78 9.94 15.45
C TYR A 43 7.43 10.31 16.90
N LEU A 44 8.19 11.20 17.54
CA LEU A 44 7.87 11.72 18.88
C LEU A 44 6.54 12.50 18.89
N GLY A 45 6.26 13.31 17.86
CA GLY A 45 4.98 14.00 17.70
C GLY A 45 3.79 13.04 17.62
N LEU A 46 3.90 12.00 16.80
CA LEU A 46 2.92 10.90 16.70
C LEU A 46 2.77 10.14 18.04
N LEU A 47 3.87 9.86 18.75
CA LEU A 47 3.84 9.16 20.04
C LEU A 47 3.20 10.00 21.16
N ALA A 48 3.32 11.33 21.11
CA ALA A 48 2.57 12.22 22.01
C ALA A 48 1.08 12.22 21.67
N LEU A 49 0.73 12.25 20.38
CA LEU A 49 -0.65 12.18 19.90
C LEU A 49 -1.36 10.90 20.37
N ALA A 50 -0.70 9.75 20.19
CA ALA A 50 -1.20 8.43 20.61
C ALA A 50 -1.29 8.21 22.14
N ARG A 51 -0.89 9.21 22.94
CA ARG A 51 -0.91 9.15 24.42
C ARG A 51 -1.66 10.33 25.06
N SER A 52 -2.35 11.13 24.27
CA SER A 52 -3.17 12.27 24.71
C SER A 52 -4.66 11.89 24.71
N ASP A 53 -5.51 12.75 25.31
CA ASP A 53 -6.96 12.58 25.25
C ASP A 53 -7.49 12.56 23.79
N PRO A 54 -8.53 11.76 23.47
CA PRO A 54 -8.95 11.51 22.08
C PRO A 54 -9.55 12.73 21.37
N GLU A 55 -10.22 13.62 22.09
CA GLU A 55 -10.72 14.89 21.54
C GLU A 55 -9.55 15.79 21.12
N PHE A 56 -8.61 15.98 22.03
CA PHE A 56 -7.38 16.75 21.81
C PHE A 56 -6.52 16.18 20.67
N ALA A 57 -6.43 14.85 20.58
CA ALA A 57 -5.72 14.19 19.48
C ALA A 57 -6.34 14.58 18.13
N ASN A 58 -7.68 14.61 18.03
CA ASN A 58 -8.38 15.00 16.80
C ASN A 58 -8.22 16.49 16.43
N ASP A 59 -8.10 17.38 17.42
CA ASP A 59 -7.83 18.81 17.19
C ASP A 59 -6.42 19.05 16.62
N ILE A 60 -5.40 18.34 17.13
CA ILE A 60 -4.07 18.36 16.48
C ILE A 60 -4.16 17.74 15.09
N LEU A 61 -4.78 16.57 14.96
CA LEU A 61 -4.87 15.81 13.72
C LEU A 61 -5.47 16.68 12.58
N GLY A 62 -6.63 17.28 12.82
CA GLY A 62 -7.29 18.17 11.88
C GLY A 62 -6.47 19.42 11.58
N ALA A 63 -5.80 20.00 12.58
CA ALA A 63 -4.97 21.18 12.38
C ALA A 63 -3.62 20.91 11.67
N VAL A 64 -3.12 19.67 11.68
CA VAL A 64 -1.97 19.24 10.87
C VAL A 64 -2.43 19.02 9.43
N LEU A 65 -3.51 18.28 9.22
CA LEU A 65 -4.10 18.05 7.88
C LEU A 65 -4.48 19.36 7.19
N ALA A 66 -5.06 20.32 7.94
CA ALA A 66 -5.41 21.66 7.47
C ALA A 66 -4.23 22.65 7.44
N ALA A 67 -3.01 22.22 7.79
CA ALA A 67 -1.77 22.96 7.53
C ALA A 67 -1.06 22.39 6.29
N CYS A 68 -0.85 21.08 6.24
CA CYS A 68 -0.22 20.39 5.12
C CYS A 68 -1.04 20.46 3.83
N GLY A 69 -2.38 20.40 3.90
CA GLY A 69 -3.27 20.53 2.73
C GLY A 69 -3.43 21.96 2.17
N ARG A 70 -2.73 22.97 2.70
CA ARG A 70 -2.81 24.35 2.19
C ARG A 70 -2.03 24.53 0.89
N ASN A 71 -2.47 25.46 0.06
CA ASN A 71 -1.74 25.97 -1.11
C ASN A 71 -1.16 24.86 -2.02
N VAL A 72 -1.94 23.79 -2.27
CA VAL A 72 -1.52 22.63 -3.08
C VAL A 72 -0.29 21.91 -2.47
N TYR A 73 -0.30 21.73 -1.14
CA TYR A 73 0.74 21.10 -0.34
C TYR A 73 2.09 21.85 -0.31
N GLU A 74 2.06 23.20 -0.31
CA GLU A 74 3.24 24.08 -0.23
C GLU A 74 4.18 23.76 0.96
N LEU A 75 3.63 23.21 2.06
CA LEU A 75 4.39 22.82 3.26
C LEU A 75 5.02 21.41 3.17
N VAL A 76 4.68 20.61 2.14
CA VAL A 76 5.13 19.22 1.99
C VAL A 76 6.26 19.14 0.96
N SER A 77 7.49 19.03 1.45
CA SER A 77 8.68 18.79 0.63
C SER A 77 8.92 17.31 0.30
N ASP A 78 8.32 16.41 1.07
CA ASP A 78 8.51 14.96 1.02
C ASP A 78 7.13 14.27 1.12
N PHE A 79 6.65 13.77 -0.01
CA PHE A 79 5.34 13.14 -0.10
C PHE A 79 5.34 11.67 0.35
N ASP A 80 6.48 10.96 0.30
CA ASP A 80 6.56 9.59 0.80
C ASP A 80 6.44 9.60 2.34
N TRP A 81 7.13 10.53 3.01
CA TRP A 81 6.88 10.79 4.43
C TRP A 81 5.43 11.21 4.69
N TYR A 82 4.87 12.12 3.89
CA TYR A 82 3.52 12.63 4.16
C TYR A 82 2.45 11.55 4.03
N VAL A 83 2.56 10.69 3.02
CA VAL A 83 1.71 9.51 2.84
C VAL A 83 1.85 8.52 4.00
N SER A 84 3.08 8.28 4.46
CA SER A 84 3.35 7.43 5.63
C SER A 84 2.70 8.01 6.90
N LEU A 85 2.82 9.33 7.10
CA LEU A 85 2.16 10.06 8.19
C LEU A 85 0.63 9.93 8.11
N LEU A 86 0.02 10.09 6.94
CA LEU A 86 -1.43 9.91 6.74
C LEU A 86 -1.89 8.48 7.11
N ALA A 87 -1.09 7.46 6.80
CA ALA A 87 -1.40 6.08 7.20
C ALA A 87 -1.23 5.84 8.72
N ASP A 88 -0.17 6.37 9.33
CA ASP A 88 0.04 6.29 10.79
C ASP A 88 -1.07 7.02 11.56
N MET A 89 -1.48 8.19 11.08
CA MET A 89 -2.66 8.94 11.56
C MET A 89 -3.93 8.08 11.50
N ALA A 90 -4.18 7.38 10.39
CA ALA A 90 -5.36 6.54 10.21
C ALA A 90 -5.40 5.30 11.11
N ARG A 91 -4.24 4.75 11.54
CA ARG A 91 -4.19 3.64 12.50
C ARG A 91 -4.43 4.08 13.95
N SER A 92 -4.55 5.39 14.23
CA SER A 92 -4.97 5.86 15.55
C SER A 92 -6.45 5.55 15.81
N LEU A 93 -6.73 4.83 16.91
CA LEU A 93 -8.05 4.23 17.19
C LEU A 93 -9.24 5.20 17.25
N HIS A 94 -8.97 6.51 17.33
CA HIS A 94 -9.97 7.56 17.57
C HIS A 94 -10.00 8.65 16.50
N CYS A 95 -9.42 8.39 15.31
CA CYS A 95 -9.39 9.35 14.20
C CYS A 95 -10.81 9.69 13.67
N ALA A 96 -11.34 10.84 14.08
CA ALA A 96 -12.55 11.46 13.53
C ALA A 96 -12.28 12.21 12.20
N GLN A 97 -11.01 12.47 11.86
CA GLN A 97 -10.61 13.16 10.62
C GLN A 97 -10.48 12.22 9.40
N GLY A 98 -11.12 11.04 9.44
CA GLY A 98 -10.96 10.02 8.39
C GLY A 98 -11.36 10.49 6.99
N ASP A 99 -12.35 11.37 6.87
CA ASP A 99 -12.75 11.99 5.61
C ASP A 99 -11.73 12.99 5.04
N GLU A 100 -10.92 13.61 5.90
CA GLU A 100 -9.83 14.49 5.48
C GLU A 100 -8.63 13.65 5.02
N ILE A 101 -8.25 12.64 5.79
CA ILE A 101 -7.15 11.71 5.45
C ILE A 101 -7.45 10.99 4.13
N GLY A 102 -8.64 10.39 3.98
CA GLY A 102 -9.02 9.66 2.77
C GLY A 102 -9.01 10.54 1.52
N ARG A 103 -9.52 11.78 1.63
CA ARG A 103 -9.51 12.75 0.53
C ARG A 103 -8.09 13.21 0.17
N GLN A 104 -7.22 13.46 1.14
CA GLN A 104 -5.84 13.85 0.86
C GLN A 104 -4.99 12.71 0.28
N LEU A 105 -5.21 11.45 0.69
CA LEU A 105 -4.55 10.29 0.07
C LEU A 105 -4.86 10.20 -1.45
N VAL A 106 -6.13 10.34 -1.83
CA VAL A 106 -6.53 10.35 -3.27
C VAL A 106 -5.95 11.56 -4.01
N ASP A 107 -6.03 12.75 -3.40
CA ASP A 107 -5.59 14.00 -4.01
C ASP A 107 -4.06 14.06 -4.24
N VAL A 108 -3.27 13.48 -3.31
CA VAL A 108 -1.82 13.29 -3.49
C VAL A 108 -1.54 12.31 -4.63
N GLY A 109 -2.18 11.14 -4.69
CA GLY A 109 -1.95 10.16 -5.77
C GLY A 109 -2.29 10.67 -7.18
N LEU A 110 -3.34 11.48 -7.29
CA LEU A 110 -3.74 12.13 -8.54
C LEU A 110 -2.71 13.17 -9.01
N ARG A 111 -2.15 13.97 -8.10
CA ARG A 111 -1.24 15.09 -8.43
C ARG A 111 0.25 14.70 -8.48
N VAL A 112 0.71 13.87 -7.55
CA VAL A 112 2.11 13.54 -7.32
C VAL A 112 2.38 12.12 -7.79
N HIS A 113 3.03 11.98 -8.93
CA HIS A 113 3.29 10.68 -9.53
C HIS A 113 4.38 9.89 -8.78
N ASP A 114 5.42 10.58 -8.31
CA ASP A 114 6.54 9.98 -7.58
C ASP A 114 6.11 9.35 -6.23
N ALA A 115 5.03 9.86 -5.62
CA ALA A 115 4.52 9.37 -4.33
C ALA A 115 3.68 8.08 -4.44
N ARG A 116 3.28 7.67 -5.66
CA ARG A 116 2.39 6.50 -5.87
C ARG A 116 2.96 5.19 -5.32
N PRO A 117 4.26 4.88 -5.42
CA PRO A 117 4.83 3.66 -4.83
C PRO A 117 4.81 3.61 -3.31
N GLU A 118 4.78 4.75 -2.61
CA GLU A 118 4.53 4.79 -1.16
C GLU A 118 3.02 4.77 -0.88
N LEU A 119 2.21 5.45 -1.69
CA LEU A 119 0.76 5.48 -1.56
C LEU A 119 0.14 4.07 -1.63
N VAL A 120 0.59 3.24 -2.57
CA VAL A 120 0.15 1.83 -2.70
C VAL A 120 0.64 0.96 -1.53
N ARG A 121 1.86 1.20 -1.03
CA ARG A 121 2.48 0.46 0.09
C ARG A 121 1.81 0.77 1.41
N SER A 122 1.55 2.06 1.66
CA SER A 122 0.80 2.57 2.80
C SER A 122 -0.66 2.12 2.74
N ALA A 123 -1.32 2.21 1.57
CA ALA A 123 -2.68 1.68 1.38
C ALA A 123 -2.76 0.16 1.66
N ARG A 124 -1.86 -0.65 1.09
CA ARG A 124 -1.73 -2.09 1.42
C ARG A 124 -1.59 -2.33 2.92
N SER A 125 -0.78 -1.53 3.63
CA SER A 125 -0.61 -1.65 5.09
C SER A 125 -1.85 -1.32 5.91
N LEU A 126 -2.76 -0.50 5.38
CA LEU A 126 -4.06 -0.18 6.00
C LEU A 126 -5.11 -1.24 5.66
N LEU A 127 -5.10 -1.75 4.43
CA LEU A 127 -6.02 -2.80 3.98
C LEU A 127 -5.78 -4.11 4.72
N ILE A 128 -4.52 -4.49 4.97
CA ILE A 128 -4.14 -5.73 5.66
C ILE A 128 -4.60 -5.77 7.13
N ASP A 129 -4.78 -4.62 7.81
CA ASP A 129 -5.10 -4.60 9.24
C ASP A 129 -6.59 -4.89 9.52
N PRO A 130 -6.94 -6.07 10.09
CA PRO A 130 -8.33 -6.43 10.34
C PRO A 130 -8.98 -5.64 11.48
N ALA A 131 -8.21 -4.88 12.28
CA ALA A 131 -8.76 -4.02 13.33
C ALA A 131 -9.49 -2.80 12.75
N LEU A 132 -8.97 -2.23 11.66
CA LEU A 132 -9.50 -1.01 11.05
C LEU A 132 -10.86 -1.24 10.37
N LEU A 133 -11.07 -2.43 9.81
CA LEU A 133 -12.29 -2.85 9.09
C LEU A 133 -13.58 -2.82 9.94
N GLY A 134 -13.48 -2.62 11.26
CA GLY A 134 -14.62 -2.44 12.17
C GLY A 134 -14.93 -1.00 12.57
N ASN A 135 -14.17 -0.01 12.09
CA ASN A 135 -14.31 1.39 12.52
C ASN A 135 -14.99 2.26 11.44
N ASN A 136 -16.22 2.69 11.72
CA ASN A 136 -16.99 3.54 10.80
C ASN A 136 -16.30 4.87 10.46
N LEU A 137 -15.49 5.43 11.37
CA LEU A 137 -14.75 6.67 11.11
C LEU A 137 -13.65 6.51 10.05
N LEU A 138 -13.15 5.29 9.85
CA LEU A 138 -12.10 4.98 8.87
C LEU A 138 -12.66 4.56 7.51
N CYS A 139 -13.98 4.48 7.33
CA CYS A 139 -14.62 4.08 6.07
C CYS A 139 -14.13 4.88 4.86
N SER A 140 -13.90 6.18 5.02
CA SER A 140 -13.38 7.08 3.98
C SER A 140 -11.91 6.78 3.64
N VAL A 141 -11.07 6.54 4.67
CA VAL A 141 -9.66 6.15 4.50
C VAL A 141 -9.53 4.79 3.84
N LEU A 142 -10.33 3.82 4.26
CA LEU A 142 -10.35 2.46 3.71
C LEU A 142 -10.84 2.45 2.26
N SER A 143 -11.86 3.26 1.93
CA SER A 143 -12.30 3.50 0.56
C SER A 143 -11.19 4.11 -0.31
N ALA A 144 -10.50 5.13 0.21
CA ALA A 144 -9.36 5.76 -0.48
C ALA A 144 -8.19 4.77 -0.70
N ALA A 145 -7.83 4.00 0.33
CA ALA A 145 -6.78 2.98 0.24
C ALA A 145 -7.12 1.90 -0.78
N ALA A 146 -8.35 1.36 -0.77
CA ALA A 146 -8.79 0.40 -1.77
C ALA A 146 -8.74 0.98 -3.19
N TRP A 147 -9.25 2.20 -3.39
CA TRP A 147 -9.21 2.87 -4.69
C TRP A 147 -7.78 3.07 -5.20
N VAL A 148 -6.87 3.59 -4.35
CA VAL A 148 -5.44 3.78 -4.64
C VAL A 148 -4.78 2.47 -5.07
N SER A 149 -4.96 1.40 -4.30
CA SER A 149 -4.31 0.12 -4.57
C SER A 149 -4.81 -0.54 -5.86
N GLY A 150 -6.08 -0.31 -6.23
CA GLY A 150 -6.62 -0.75 -7.52
C GLY A 150 -6.24 0.16 -8.71
N GLU A 151 -6.01 1.46 -8.49
CA GLU A 151 -5.66 2.42 -9.55
C GLU A 151 -4.17 2.33 -9.96
N TYR A 152 -3.27 2.20 -8.98
CA TYR A 152 -1.81 2.25 -9.21
C TYR A 152 -1.15 0.86 -9.04
N ILE A 153 -1.81 -0.18 -9.54
CA ILE A 153 -1.38 -1.57 -9.40
C ILE A 153 0.04 -1.84 -9.96
N ASP A 154 0.47 -1.08 -10.97
CA ASP A 154 1.84 -1.11 -11.51
C ASP A 154 2.94 -0.86 -10.46
N CYS A 155 2.59 -0.17 -9.37
CA CYS A 155 3.49 0.13 -8.26
C CYS A 155 3.47 -0.93 -7.15
N SER A 156 2.64 -1.97 -7.24
CA SER A 156 2.62 -3.08 -6.27
C SER A 156 3.73 -4.08 -6.53
N LYS A 157 4.22 -4.71 -5.47
CA LYS A 157 5.17 -5.84 -5.55
C LYS A 157 4.48 -7.20 -5.59
N ASP A 158 3.23 -7.28 -5.12
CA ASP A 158 2.43 -8.50 -5.07
C ASP A 158 0.96 -8.14 -5.32
N PRO A 159 0.39 -8.50 -6.50
CA PRO A 159 -1.03 -8.36 -6.78
C PRO A 159 -1.92 -9.37 -6.03
N VAL A 160 -1.41 -10.56 -5.68
CA VAL A 160 -2.20 -11.62 -5.02
C VAL A 160 -2.46 -11.25 -3.56
N GLU A 161 -1.42 -10.87 -2.83
CA GLU A 161 -1.54 -10.41 -1.44
C GLU A 161 -2.48 -9.20 -1.32
N LEU A 162 -2.49 -8.33 -2.33
CA LEU A 162 -3.41 -7.20 -2.38
C LEU A 162 -4.87 -7.63 -2.59
N VAL A 163 -5.13 -8.62 -3.46
CA VAL A 163 -6.48 -9.21 -3.60
C VAL A 163 -6.88 -9.93 -2.31
N GLU A 164 -5.99 -10.65 -1.64
CA GLU A 164 -6.25 -11.24 -0.32
C GLU A 164 -6.61 -10.19 0.74
N ALA A 165 -5.87 -9.07 0.79
CA ALA A 165 -6.14 -7.97 1.70
C ALA A 165 -7.50 -7.29 1.44
N LEU A 166 -7.89 -7.13 0.17
CA LEU A 166 -9.19 -6.59 -0.23
C LEU A 166 -10.34 -7.59 -0.05
N SER A 167 -10.11 -8.89 -0.22
CA SER A 167 -11.10 -9.97 -0.07
C SER A 167 -11.13 -10.57 1.36
N GLN A 168 -10.80 -9.78 2.38
CA GLN A 168 -10.96 -10.23 3.77
C GLN A 168 -12.44 -10.42 4.15
N PRO A 169 -12.79 -11.50 4.89
CA PRO A 169 -14.18 -11.73 5.35
C PRO A 169 -14.79 -10.59 6.16
N ARG A 170 -13.96 -9.78 6.84
CA ARG A 170 -14.41 -8.63 7.64
C ARG A 170 -14.90 -7.42 6.82
N THR A 171 -14.68 -7.40 5.49
CA THR A 171 -15.28 -6.37 4.61
C THR A 171 -16.82 -6.43 4.56
N SER A 172 -17.41 -7.56 5.00
CA SER A 172 -18.84 -7.71 5.28
C SER A 172 -19.37 -6.76 6.37
N LEU A 173 -18.50 -6.19 7.22
CA LEU A 173 -18.85 -5.19 8.23
C LEU A 173 -18.91 -3.76 7.66
N LEU A 174 -18.23 -3.50 6.54
CA LEU A 174 -18.14 -2.16 5.95
C LEU A 174 -19.46 -1.76 5.25
N PRO A 175 -19.82 -0.46 5.22
CA PRO A 175 -20.97 0.03 4.46
C PRO A 175 -20.92 -0.36 2.98
N MET A 176 -22.09 -0.54 2.36
CA MET A 176 -22.21 -1.01 0.96
C MET A 176 -21.45 -0.11 -0.04
N SER A 177 -21.39 1.19 0.20
CA SER A 177 -20.62 2.15 -0.61
C SER A 177 -19.12 1.88 -0.59
N VAL A 178 -18.54 1.61 0.59
CA VAL A 178 -17.12 1.25 0.73
C VAL A 178 -16.85 -0.12 0.12
N ARG A 179 -17.76 -1.09 0.35
CA ARG A 179 -17.65 -2.45 -0.21
C ARG A 179 -17.66 -2.45 -1.74
N ALA A 180 -18.42 -1.56 -2.38
CA ALA A 180 -18.41 -1.39 -3.83
C ALA A 180 -17.03 -0.92 -4.35
N VAL A 181 -16.34 -0.03 -3.63
CA VAL A 181 -14.98 0.43 -3.98
C VAL A 181 -13.95 -0.68 -3.80
N TYR A 182 -14.07 -1.51 -2.75
CA TYR A 182 -13.25 -2.72 -2.59
C TYR A 182 -13.43 -3.71 -3.75
N ILE A 183 -14.67 -4.01 -4.14
CA ILE A 183 -14.98 -4.90 -5.26
C ILE A 183 -14.45 -4.31 -6.59
N GLN A 184 -14.59 -3.00 -6.79
CA GLN A 184 -14.01 -2.30 -7.95
C GLN A 184 -12.49 -2.44 -7.98
N ALA A 185 -11.81 -2.24 -6.85
CA ALA A 185 -10.36 -2.35 -6.74
C ALA A 185 -9.88 -3.77 -7.09
N VAL A 186 -10.51 -4.81 -6.52
CA VAL A 186 -10.20 -6.21 -6.84
C VAL A 186 -10.39 -6.50 -8.33
N LEU A 187 -11.46 -6.00 -8.95
CA LEU A 187 -11.70 -6.17 -10.39
C LEU A 187 -10.61 -5.51 -11.25
N LYS A 188 -10.12 -4.32 -10.87
CA LYS A 188 -8.97 -3.69 -11.55
C LYS A 188 -7.72 -4.57 -11.45
N VAL A 189 -7.39 -5.05 -10.25
CA VAL A 189 -6.20 -5.89 -10.02
C VAL A 189 -6.27 -7.20 -10.80
N VAL A 190 -7.41 -7.90 -10.81
CA VAL A 190 -7.56 -9.13 -11.60
C VAL A 190 -7.52 -8.84 -13.10
N THR A 191 -8.08 -7.73 -13.57
CA THR A 191 -7.99 -7.33 -14.99
C THR A 191 -6.53 -7.09 -15.40
N PHE A 192 -5.75 -6.42 -14.55
CA PHE A 192 -4.32 -6.21 -14.75
C PHE A 192 -3.54 -7.54 -14.81
N CYS A 193 -3.75 -8.45 -13.84
CA CYS A 193 -3.12 -9.77 -13.83
C CYS A 193 -3.49 -10.61 -15.06
N CYS A 194 -4.74 -10.53 -15.53
CA CYS A 194 -5.19 -11.19 -16.76
C CYS A 194 -4.52 -10.60 -18.01
N ASN A 195 -4.33 -9.28 -18.08
CA ASN A 195 -3.62 -8.65 -19.20
C ASN A 195 -2.15 -9.12 -19.27
N LEU A 196 -1.42 -9.11 -18.15
CA LEU A 196 -0.04 -9.61 -18.08
C LEU A 196 0.08 -11.09 -18.49
N TYR A 197 -0.93 -11.91 -18.16
CA TYR A 197 -0.99 -13.32 -18.58
C TYR A 197 -1.24 -13.47 -20.09
N VAL A 198 -2.09 -12.62 -20.68
CA VAL A 198 -2.32 -12.60 -22.14
C VAL A 198 -1.08 -12.08 -22.89
N GLU A 199 -0.40 -11.06 -22.37
CA GLU A 199 0.82 -10.51 -22.97
C GLU A 199 1.98 -11.52 -22.96
N SER A 200 2.25 -12.16 -21.81
CA SER A 200 3.28 -13.21 -21.71
C SER A 200 2.95 -14.44 -22.56
N SER A 201 1.67 -14.81 -22.70
CA SER A 201 1.25 -15.85 -23.65
C SER A 201 1.50 -15.43 -25.11
N ASN A 202 1.20 -14.19 -25.48
CA ASN A 202 1.42 -13.67 -26.84
C ASN A 202 2.91 -13.58 -27.21
N ASP A 203 3.79 -13.24 -26.27
CA ASP A 203 5.23 -13.23 -26.52
C ASP A 203 5.80 -14.65 -26.69
N SER A 204 5.28 -15.64 -25.95
CA SER A 204 5.65 -17.05 -26.16
C SER A 204 5.28 -17.57 -27.56
N ASN A 205 4.20 -17.04 -28.18
CA ASN A 205 3.82 -17.37 -29.56
C ASN A 205 4.74 -16.69 -30.60
N LYS A 206 5.28 -15.50 -30.31
CA LYS A 206 6.24 -14.81 -31.19
C LYS A 206 7.60 -15.54 -31.22
N GLU A 207 8.02 -16.10 -30.09
CA GLU A 207 9.30 -16.85 -30.00
C GLU A 207 9.24 -18.18 -30.79
N SER A 208 8.03 -18.76 -30.99
CA SER A 208 7.85 -19.93 -31.88
C SER A 208 7.82 -19.61 -33.38
N ASP A 209 7.34 -18.42 -33.79
CA ASP A 209 7.28 -18.04 -35.22
C ASP A 209 8.67 -17.76 -35.82
N LEU A 210 9.65 -17.39 -35.00
CA LEU A 210 11.03 -17.09 -35.43
C LEU A 210 11.90 -18.33 -35.72
N VAL A 211 11.37 -19.55 -35.53
CA VAL A 211 12.11 -20.81 -35.71
C VAL A 211 11.85 -21.45 -37.10
N PHE A 212 10.97 -20.87 -37.91
CA PHE A 212 10.47 -21.49 -39.15
C PHE A 212 10.81 -20.77 -40.47
N ASP A 213 11.88 -19.95 -40.53
CA ASP A 213 12.39 -19.40 -41.80
C ASP A 213 13.93 -19.28 -41.89
N GLU A 214 14.67 -20.37 -41.62
CA GLU A 214 16.03 -20.53 -42.18
C GLU A 214 16.17 -21.89 -42.89
N LEU A 215 15.73 -21.85 -44.15
CA LEU A 215 15.89 -22.77 -45.28
C LEU A 215 16.84 -23.98 -45.14
N ALA A 216 16.34 -25.15 -45.56
CA ALA A 216 17.17 -26.31 -45.84
C ALA A 216 18.01 -26.15 -47.12
N VAL A 217 19.35 -26.16 -47.00
CA VAL A 217 20.29 -26.51 -48.09
C VAL A 217 21.46 -27.35 -47.57
N ASP A 218 21.57 -28.57 -48.14
CA ASP A 218 22.73 -29.45 -48.24
C ASP A 218 23.47 -30.05 -47.01
N GLN A 219 24.26 -31.08 -47.35
CA GLN A 219 24.78 -32.15 -46.50
C GLN A 219 26.32 -32.10 -46.42
N THR A 220 26.94 -32.63 -45.36
CA THR A 220 27.75 -33.89 -45.42
C THR A 220 28.71 -34.14 -44.23
N VAL A 221 28.66 -35.37 -43.70
CA VAL A 221 29.80 -36.27 -43.34
C VAL A 221 30.69 -36.01 -42.09
N SER A 222 30.81 -37.08 -41.28
CA SER A 222 31.90 -37.48 -40.34
C SER A 222 32.09 -36.77 -38.98
N ARG A 223 32.79 -37.37 -37.97
CA ARG A 223 32.97 -38.79 -37.57
C ARG A 223 33.76 -38.92 -36.22
N GLY A 224 33.09 -39.33 -35.14
CA GLY A 224 33.64 -40.26 -34.14
C GLY A 224 34.36 -39.75 -32.88
N SER A 225 33.96 -40.36 -31.75
CA SER A 225 34.80 -40.84 -30.62
C SER A 225 35.47 -39.88 -29.61
N LYS A 226 35.14 -40.11 -28.33
CA LYS A 226 36.01 -40.34 -27.12
C LYS A 226 37.51 -39.98 -27.19
N SER A 227 38.19 -39.50 -26.13
CA SER A 227 37.84 -39.07 -24.74
C SER A 227 39.15 -38.58 -24.02
N GLU A 228 39.38 -38.42 -22.70
CA GLU A 228 38.68 -38.68 -21.40
C GLU A 228 39.36 -37.84 -20.25
N ILE A 229 38.70 -37.67 -19.08
CA ILE A 229 39.25 -37.40 -17.72
C ILE A 229 39.73 -35.97 -17.30
N GLN A 230 39.50 -35.68 -16.00
CA GLN A 230 39.67 -34.44 -15.18
C GLN A 230 41.01 -34.48 -14.35
N PRO A 231 41.29 -33.72 -13.25
CA PRO A 231 40.55 -32.66 -12.51
C PRO A 231 41.46 -31.45 -12.10
N ALA A 232 41.20 -30.56 -11.13
CA ALA A 232 40.10 -30.33 -10.18
C ALA A 232 40.03 -28.83 -9.79
N GLU A 233 38.84 -28.22 -9.75
CA GLU A 233 38.54 -27.02 -8.93
C GLU A 233 37.09 -27.10 -8.43
N GLU A 234 36.83 -26.66 -7.18
CA GLU A 234 35.53 -26.82 -6.52
C GLU A 234 34.54 -25.71 -6.92
N GLN A 235 33.73 -25.96 -7.94
CA GLN A 235 32.55 -25.12 -8.23
C GLN A 235 31.31 -25.69 -7.54
N ILE A 236 30.81 -24.95 -6.55
CA ILE A 236 29.59 -25.26 -5.81
C ILE A 236 28.39 -25.18 -6.77
N VAL A 237 27.68 -26.30 -6.93
CA VAL A 237 26.46 -26.36 -7.76
C VAL A 237 25.35 -25.57 -7.08
N MET A 238 25.11 -24.34 -7.54
CA MET A 238 23.87 -23.63 -7.28
C MET A 238 22.77 -24.16 -8.22
N PRO A 239 21.55 -24.45 -7.71
CA PRO A 239 20.42 -24.81 -8.56
C PRO A 239 20.12 -23.71 -9.59
N GLY A 240 19.64 -24.13 -10.77
CA GLY A 240 19.40 -23.22 -11.89
C GLY A 240 18.49 -22.06 -11.52
N THR A 241 18.83 -20.87 -12.01
CA THR A 241 17.96 -19.69 -11.94
C THR A 241 16.70 -19.96 -12.74
N ALA A 242 15.66 -20.43 -12.07
CA ALA A 242 14.32 -20.40 -12.62
C ALA A 242 14.02 -18.96 -13.06
N LYS A 243 13.60 -18.78 -14.32
CA LYS A 243 12.77 -17.63 -14.66
C LYS A 243 11.51 -17.81 -13.80
N ASN A 244 11.38 -17.04 -12.72
CA ASN A 244 10.16 -17.05 -11.92
C ASN A 244 9.07 -16.45 -12.81
N ASP A 245 8.20 -17.30 -13.37
CA ASP A 245 7.11 -16.86 -14.24
C ASP A 245 6.30 -15.76 -13.54
N PRO A 246 6.06 -14.59 -14.19
CA PRO A 246 5.51 -13.41 -13.49
C PRO A 246 4.16 -13.67 -12.82
N PHE A 247 3.36 -14.59 -13.36
CA PHE A 247 2.08 -14.99 -12.79
C PHE A 247 1.68 -16.40 -13.26
N SER A 248 1.35 -17.30 -12.34
CA SER A 248 0.85 -18.63 -12.70
C SER A 248 -0.66 -18.63 -12.94
N ASN A 249 -1.13 -19.44 -13.89
CA ASN A 249 -2.56 -19.68 -14.11
C ASN A 249 -3.30 -20.09 -12.80
N LYS A 250 -2.61 -20.84 -11.91
CA LYS A 250 -3.09 -21.20 -10.57
C LYS A 250 -3.41 -19.99 -9.69
N SER A 251 -2.62 -18.91 -9.78
CA SER A 251 -2.82 -17.68 -9.02
C SER A 251 -4.06 -16.91 -9.51
N ILE A 252 -4.35 -16.94 -10.82
CA ILE A 252 -5.56 -16.34 -11.40
C ILE A 252 -6.80 -17.11 -10.92
N VAL A 253 -6.78 -18.45 -11.02
CA VAL A 253 -7.87 -19.31 -10.52
C VAL A 253 -8.08 -19.12 -9.01
N TYR A 254 -7.00 -18.99 -8.23
CA TYR A 254 -7.08 -18.71 -6.80
C TYR A 254 -7.79 -17.38 -6.49
N MET A 255 -7.40 -16.28 -7.16
CA MET A 255 -8.06 -14.98 -6.98
C MET A 255 -9.53 -15.02 -7.39
N ILE A 256 -9.88 -15.71 -8.48
CA ILE A 256 -11.28 -15.87 -8.92
C ILE A 256 -12.11 -16.61 -7.86
N ASN A 257 -11.60 -17.73 -7.33
CA ASN A 257 -12.29 -18.49 -6.28
C ASN A 257 -12.45 -17.67 -4.98
N LEU A 258 -11.49 -16.80 -4.66
CA LEU A 258 -11.54 -15.90 -3.50
C LEU A 258 -12.58 -14.78 -3.69
N ILE A 259 -12.74 -14.28 -4.92
CA ILE A 259 -13.80 -13.34 -5.31
C ILE A 259 -15.17 -14.01 -5.23
N GLU A 260 -15.32 -15.23 -5.75
CA GLU A 260 -16.57 -16.00 -5.64
C GLU A 260 -16.96 -16.23 -4.17
N THR A 261 -15.98 -16.58 -3.32
CA THR A 261 -16.19 -16.77 -1.87
C THR A 261 -16.60 -15.48 -1.14
N THR A 262 -16.17 -14.31 -1.60
CA THR A 262 -16.47 -13.01 -0.95
C THR A 262 -17.68 -12.29 -1.51
N VAL A 263 -17.99 -12.47 -2.80
CA VAL A 263 -19.13 -11.84 -3.47
C VAL A 263 -20.37 -12.73 -3.47
N GLY A 264 -20.22 -14.06 -3.44
CA GLY A 264 -21.34 -15.02 -3.35
C GLY A 264 -22.37 -14.71 -2.25
N PRO A 265 -21.94 -14.44 -1.00
CA PRO A 265 -22.85 -14.05 0.09
C PRO A 265 -23.63 -12.74 -0.15
N LEU A 266 -23.19 -11.89 -1.09
CA LEU A 266 -23.88 -10.65 -1.49
C LEU A 266 -24.96 -10.92 -2.57
N VAL A 267 -24.92 -12.07 -3.23
CA VAL A 267 -25.95 -12.51 -4.19
C VAL A 267 -27.14 -13.12 -3.45
N GLU A 268 -26.91 -13.71 -2.28
CA GLU A 268 -27.96 -14.27 -1.42
C GLU A 268 -28.68 -13.22 -0.56
N SER A 269 -28.10 -12.03 -0.34
CA SER A 269 -28.75 -10.92 0.36
C SER A 269 -29.83 -10.24 -0.52
N LYS A 270 -31.00 -10.88 -0.60
CA LYS A 270 -32.23 -10.28 -1.11
C LYS A 270 -32.97 -9.52 -0.01
N GLU A 271 -33.33 -8.28 -0.36
CA GLU A 271 -34.32 -7.39 0.29
C GLU A 271 -34.01 -6.94 1.74
#